data_AF-A0A3D1V4I4-F1
#
_entry.id   AF-A0A3D1V4I4-F1
#
_cell.length_a   1.000
_cell.length_b   1.000
_cell.length_c   1.000
_cell.angle_alpha   90.00
_cell.angle_beta   90.00
_cell.angle_gamma   90.00
#
_symmetry.space_group_name_H-M   'P 1'
#
loop_
_entity.id
_entity.type
_entity.pdbx_description
1 polymer ?
#
loop_
_entity_poly.entity_id
_entity_poly.type
_entity_poly.pdbx_seq_one_letter_code
_entity_poly.pdbx_strand_id
1 'polypeptide(L)'
;MGSLGTVVATFLASAVEVVEVITILLALGITRGWRSTLAGAAAALVILAVLTAILGTALQRWINLSALQVFVGALLLVFGLQWLRKAILRASGLVSYTHL
;
A
#
# COMPACT_ATOMS: atom_id res chain seq x y z
N MET A 1 4.41 -24.73 2.82
CA MET A 1 3.18 -24.70 3.65
C MET A 1 3.21 -23.41 4.46
N GLY A 2 2.23 -22.53 4.26
CA GLY A 2 2.24 -21.15 4.79
C GLY A 2 1.55 -20.10 3.87
N SER A 3 0.93 -20.52 2.76
CA SER A 3 0.33 -19.59 1.78
C SER A 3 -0.85 -18.79 2.34
N LEU A 4 -1.61 -19.32 3.29
CA LEU A 4 -2.76 -18.63 3.88
C LEU A 4 -2.34 -17.33 4.57
N GLY A 5 -1.25 -17.34 5.35
CA GLY A 5 -0.76 -16.14 6.02
C GLY A 5 -0.32 -15.06 5.02
N THR A 6 0.39 -15.47 3.97
CA THR A 6 0.79 -14.55 2.88
C THR A 6 -0.42 -13.99 2.16
N VAL A 7 -1.39 -14.83 1.78
CA VAL A 7 -2.61 -14.41 1.08
C VAL A 7 -3.39 -13.40 1.90
N VAL A 8 -3.64 -13.69 3.18
CA VAL A 8 -4.35 -12.78 4.09
C VAL A 8 -3.58 -11.46 4.25
N ALA A 9 -2.26 -11.52 4.47
CA ALA A 9 -1.45 -10.32 4.63
C ALA A 9 -1.46 -9.45 3.36
N THR A 10 -1.28 -10.05 2.17
CA THR A 10 -1.31 -9.32 0.91
C THR A 10 -2.70 -8.77 0.58
N PHE A 11 -3.76 -9.50 0.93
CA PHE A 11 -5.14 -9.04 0.73
C PHE A 11 -5.46 -7.83 1.63
N LEU A 12 -5.15 -7.92 2.92
CA LEU A 12 -5.37 -6.82 3.86
C LEU A 12 -4.55 -5.57 3.50
N ALA A 13 -3.28 -5.76 3.12
CA ALA A 13 -2.45 -4.65 2.64
C ALA A 13 -3.06 -4.00 1.39
N SER A 14 -3.45 -4.81 0.39
CA SER A 14 -4.07 -4.30 -0.83
C SER A 14 -5.42 -3.60 -0.58
N ALA A 15 -6.19 -4.03 0.41
CA ALA A 15 -7.45 -3.38 0.75
C ALA A 15 -7.25 -1.94 1.24
N VAL A 16 -6.20 -1.70 2.05
CA VAL A 16 -5.84 -0.35 2.53
C VAL A 16 -5.40 0.53 1.37
N GLU A 17 -4.57 -0.01 0.47
CA GLU A 17 -4.11 0.70 -0.73
C GLU A 17 -5.27 1.16 -1.63
N VAL A 18 -6.31 0.33 -1.80
CA VAL A 18 -7.50 0.72 -2.59
C VAL A 18 -8.22 1.90 -1.95
N VAL A 19 -8.38 1.92 -0.62
CA VAL A 19 -8.99 3.04 0.11
C VAL A 19 -8.15 4.30 -0.04
N GLU A 20 -6.83 4.18 0.03
CA GLU A 20 -5.90 5.30 -0.16
C GLU A 20 -5.99 5.87 -1.58
N VAL A 21 -5.94 5.02 -2.60
CA VAL A 21 -6.06 5.45 -4.00
C VAL A 21 -7.40 6.13 -4.25
N ILE A 22 -8.52 5.60 -3.76
CA ILE A 22 -9.83 6.25 -3.90
C ILE A 22 -9.84 7.63 -3.23
N THR A 23 -9.23 7.74 -2.04
CA THR A 23 -9.16 9.02 -1.31
C THR A 23 -8.32 10.05 -2.08
N ILE A 24 -7.19 9.64 -2.65
CA ILE A 24 -6.35 10.49 -3.51
C ILE A 24 -7.12 10.93 -4.76
N LEU A 25 -7.81 10.01 -5.44
CA LEU A 25 -8.61 10.32 -6.62
C LEU A 25 -9.77 11.26 -6.30
N LEU A 26 -10.40 11.11 -5.15
CA LEU A 26 -11.45 12.02 -4.70
C LEU A 26 -10.87 13.42 -4.43
N ALA A 27 -9.76 13.50 -3.69
CA ALA A 27 -9.08 14.76 -3.39
C ALA A 27 -8.63 15.48 -4.67
N LEU A 28 -8.01 14.77 -5.61
CA LEU A 28 -7.59 15.31 -6.90
C LEU A 28 -8.78 15.64 -7.81
N GLY A 29 -9.84 14.82 -7.80
CA GLY A 29 -11.06 15.02 -8.59
C GLY A 29 -11.76 16.32 -8.21
N ILE A 30 -11.84 16.61 -6.92
CA ILE A 30 -12.45 17.85 -6.39
C ILE A 30 -11.56 19.07 -6.62
N THR A 31 -10.23 18.94 -6.50
CA THR A 31 -9.30 20.08 -6.56
C THR A 31 -8.79 20.42 -7.96
N ARG A 32 -8.64 19.44 -8.85
CA ARG A 32 -8.05 19.59 -10.19
C ARG A 32 -8.97 19.14 -11.34
N GLY A 33 -10.17 18.66 -11.02
CA GLY A 33 -11.19 18.26 -11.99
C GLY A 33 -11.11 16.81 -12.44
N TRP A 34 -12.27 16.16 -12.53
CA TRP A 34 -12.42 14.71 -12.75
C TRP A 34 -11.81 14.18 -14.06
N ARG A 35 -11.89 14.93 -15.17
CA ARG A 35 -11.31 14.48 -16.45
C ARG A 35 -9.80 14.31 -16.35
N SER A 36 -9.11 15.30 -15.78
CA SER A 36 -7.66 15.24 -15.62
C SER A 36 -7.26 14.16 -14.62
N THR A 37 -8.00 14.01 -13.53
CA THR A 37 -7.72 13.02 -12.49
C THR A 37 -7.88 11.59 -12.99
N LEU A 38 -8.96 11.28 -13.70
CA LEU A 38 -9.17 9.94 -14.27
C LEU A 38 -8.16 9.61 -15.38
N ALA A 39 -7.80 10.59 -16.22
CA ALA A 39 -6.73 10.40 -17.20
C ALA A 39 -5.37 10.11 -16.53
N GLY A 40 -5.05 10.85 -15.46
CA GLY A 40 -3.86 10.60 -14.65
C GLY A 40 -3.88 9.22 -13.98
N ALA A 41 -5.02 8.79 -13.45
CA ALA A 41 -5.19 7.47 -12.85
C ALA A 41 -4.97 6.34 -13.87
N ALA A 42 -5.53 6.48 -15.08
CA ALA A 42 -5.33 5.54 -16.17
C ALA A 42 -3.85 5.48 -16.59
N ALA A 43 -3.19 6.64 -16.73
CA ALA A 43 -1.77 6.69 -17.04
C ALA A 43 -0.91 6.03 -15.94
N ALA A 44 -1.22 6.30 -14.67
CA ALA A 44 -0.54 5.69 -13.54
C ALA A 44 -0.71 4.15 -13.52
N LEU A 45 -1.91 3.64 -13.81
CA LEU A 45 -2.15 2.20 -13.94
C LEU A 45 -1.32 1.56 -15.05
N VAL A 46 -1.24 2.19 -16.23
CA VAL A 46 -0.41 1.70 -17.34
C VAL A 46 1.08 1.68 -16.94
N ILE A 47 1.57 2.76 -16.35
CA ILE A 47 2.97 2.85 -15.89
C ILE A 47 3.25 1.77 -14.84
N LEU A 48 2.36 1.60 -13.86
CA LEU A 48 2.50 0.59 -12.82
C LEU A 48 2.53 -0.83 -13.42
N ALA A 49 1.66 -1.13 -14.38
CA ALA A 49 1.63 -2.43 -15.05
C ALA A 49 2.94 -2.71 -15.82
N VAL A 50 3.44 -1.72 -16.56
CA VAL A 50 4.71 -1.83 -17.30
C VAL A 50 5.88 -2.03 -16.34
N LEU A 51 5.97 -1.21 -15.28
CA LEU A 51 7.01 -1.35 -14.27
C LEU A 51 6.95 -2.72 -13.60
N THR A 52 5.77 -3.20 -13.24
CA THR A 52 5.59 -4.50 -12.59
C THR A 52 6.01 -5.65 -13.50
N ALA A 53 5.69 -5.60 -14.80
CA ALA A 53 6.11 -6.61 -15.76
C ALA A 53 7.64 -6.66 -15.94
N ILE A 54 8.28 -5.48 -16.05
CA ILE A 54 9.74 -5.37 -16.21
C ILE A 54 10.46 -5.76 -14.92
N LEU A 55 10.12 -5.11 -13.80
CA LEU A 55 10.79 -5.34 -12.53
C LEU A 55 10.50 -6.74 -11.99
N GLY A 56 9.27 -7.24 -12.13
CA GLY A 56 8.91 -8.59 -11.70
C GLY A 56 9.76 -9.66 -12.37
N THR A 57 9.92 -9.57 -13.70
CA THR A 57 10.77 -10.51 -14.44
C THR A 57 12.25 -10.33 -14.16
N ALA A 58 12.71 -9.10 -13.95
CA ALA A 58 14.10 -8.83 -13.55
C ALA A 58 14.40 -9.39 -12.15
N LEU A 59 13.53 -9.16 -11.17
CA LEU A 59 13.68 -9.63 -9.79
C LEU A 59 13.73 -11.15 -9.72
N GLN A 60 12.86 -11.84 -10.47
CA GLN A 60 12.85 -13.31 -10.52
C GLN A 60 14.12 -13.91 -11.13
N ARG A 61 14.80 -13.18 -12.02
CA ARG A 61 16.00 -13.67 -12.71
C ARG A 61 17.29 -13.38 -11.95
N TRP A 62 17.39 -12.23 -11.30
CA TRP A 62 18.66 -11.72 -10.76
C TRP A 62 18.73 -11.70 -9.24
N ILE A 63 17.60 -11.77 -8.52
CA ILE A 63 17.53 -11.59 -7.08
C ILE A 63 16.96 -12.83 -6.39
N ASN A 64 17.55 -13.17 -5.23
CA ASN A 64 16.98 -14.19 -4.35
C ASN A 64 15.68 -13.67 -3.72
N LEU A 65 14.55 -14.17 -4.21
CA LEU A 65 13.23 -13.74 -3.80
C LEU A 65 12.95 -13.97 -2.31
N SER A 66 13.52 -15.03 -1.72
CA SER A 66 13.33 -15.33 -0.30
C SER A 66 13.99 -14.29 0.60
N ALA A 67 15.22 -13.86 0.26
CA ALA A 67 15.90 -12.80 0.99
C ALA A 67 15.12 -11.47 0.91
N LEU A 68 14.63 -11.14 -0.29
CA LEU A 68 13.80 -9.94 -0.50
C LEU A 68 12.49 -10.01 0.28
N GLN A 69 11.80 -11.16 0.31
CA GLN A 69 10.56 -11.35 1.06
C GLN A 69 10.77 -11.18 2.56
N VAL A 70 11.87 -11.70 3.11
CA VAL A 70 12.20 -11.51 4.54
C VAL A 70 12.46 -10.04 4.83
N PHE A 71 13.22 -9.35 3.98
CA PHE A 71 13.51 -7.92 4.14
C PHE A 71 12.24 -7.07 4.07
N VAL A 72 11.44 -7.24 3.02
CA VAL A 72 10.16 -6.51 2.85
C VAL A 72 9.17 -6.87 3.96
N GLY A 73 9.07 -8.15 4.32
CA GLY A 73 8.22 -8.61 5.42
C GLY A 73 8.60 -7.98 6.76
N ALA A 74 9.89 -7.86 7.06
CA ALA A 74 10.36 -7.19 8.27
C ALA A 74 9.99 -5.69 8.27
N LEU A 75 10.16 -5.00 7.15
CA LEU A 75 9.74 -3.59 7.01
C LEU A 75 8.22 -3.45 7.22
N LEU A 76 7.41 -4.29 6.55
CA LEU A 76 5.95 -4.28 6.68
C LEU A 76 5.51 -4.55 8.12
N LEU A 77 6.19 -5.43 8.85
CA LEU A 77 5.91 -5.67 10.26
C LEU A 77 6.20 -4.44 11.11
N VAL A 78 7.35 -3.79 10.94
CA VAL A 78 7.71 -2.60 11.71
C VAL A 78 6.72 -1.46 11.45
N PHE A 79 6.41 -1.16 10.19
CA PHE A 79 5.45 -0.12 9.85
C PHE A 79 4.03 -0.49 10.31
N GLY A 80 3.60 -1.73 10.06
CA GLY A 80 2.28 -2.23 10.45
C GLY A 80 2.06 -2.21 11.96
N LEU A 81 3.07 -2.56 12.76
CA LEU A 81 2.99 -2.51 14.22
C LEU A 81 2.84 -1.07 14.74
N GLN A 82 3.52 -0.09 14.12
CA GLN A 82 3.36 1.32 14.49
C GLN A 82 1.96 1.85 14.17
N TRP A 83 1.40 1.43 13.04
CA TRP A 83 0.02 1.75 12.66
C TRP A 83 -0.99 1.09 13.59
N LEU A 84 -0.84 -0.21 13.88
CA LEU A 84 -1.69 -0.95 14.81
C LEU A 84 -1.66 -0.31 16.20
N ARG A 85 -0.47 0.02 16.71
CA ARG A 85 -0.32 0.73 17.99
C ARG A 85 -1.12 2.03 17.99
N LYS A 86 -0.98 2.87 16.96
CA LYS A 86 -1.72 4.13 16.84
C LYS A 86 -3.23 3.90 16.73
N ALA A 87 -3.67 2.87 16.01
CA ALA A 87 -5.08 2.52 15.86
C ALA A 87 -5.70 2.10 17.20
N ILE A 88 -5.03 1.24 17.96
CA ILE A 88 -5.47 0.81 19.30
C ILE A 88 -5.57 2.01 20.24
N LEU A 89 -4.55 2.89 20.24
CA LEU A 89 -4.55 4.09 21.08
C LEU A 89 -5.68 5.09 20.73
N ARG A 90 -6.05 5.20 19.44
CA ARG A 90 -7.20 6.00 19.02
C ARG A 90 -8.52 5.33 19.41
N ALA A 91 -8.62 4.01 19.25
CA ALA A 91 -9.81 3.23 19.60
C ALA A 91 -10.08 3.22 21.12
N SER A 92 -9.03 3.27 21.94
CA SER A 92 -9.14 3.35 23.41
C SER A 92 -9.35 4.77 23.94
N GLY A 93 -9.42 5.79 23.06
CA GLY A 93 -9.59 7.19 23.45
C GLY A 93 -8.37 7.81 24.14
N LEU A 94 -7.24 7.10 24.23
CA LEU A 94 -6.00 7.58 24.87
C LEU A 94 -5.24 8.58 23.99
N VAL A 95 -5.48 8.56 22.68
CA VAL A 95 -5.00 9.59 21.76
C VAL A 95 -6.16 10.53 21.41
N SER A 96 -6.35 11.54 22.24
CA SER A 96 -7.02 12.78 21.84
C SER A 96 -6.05 13.62 21.02
N TYR A 97 -6.54 14.36 20.03
CA TYR A 97 -5.77 15.37 19.32
C TYR A 97 -5.45 16.52 20.29
N THR A 98 -4.43 16.34 21.11
CA THR A 98 -4.00 17.34 22.08
C THR A 98 -3.05 18.31 21.38
N HIS A 99 -3.62 19.46 21.00
CA HIS A 99 -3.00 20.75 20.65
C HIS A 99 -1.95 20.80 19.53
N LEU A 100 -2.36 21.34 18.37
CA LEU A 100 -1.87 22.61 17.79
C LEU A 100 -3.00 23.25 16.97
#